data_AF-A0A2V9MTB8-F1
#
_entry.id   AF-A0A2V9MTB8-F1
#
_cell.length_a   1.000
_cell.length_b   1.000
_cell.length_c   1.000
_cell.angle_alpha   90.00
_cell.angle_beta   90.00
_cell.angle_gamma   90.00
#
_symmetry.space_group_name_H-M   'P 1'
#
loop_
_entity.id
_entity.type
_entity.pdbx_description
1 polymer ?
#
loop_
_entity_poly.entity_id
_entity_poly.type
_entity_poly.pdbx_seq_one_letter_code
_entity_poly.pdbx_strand_id
1 'polypeptide(L)'
;TFEYVLLKNTNDSAQHARELAELVRGIKAKINLIALNPGPGVAFQTPSDETVLNFQKILMGAGVQAFIRRPRGRDIYAACGQLKRTVEMAT
;
A
#
# COMPACT_ATOMS: atom_id res chain seq x y z
N THR A 1 -3.69 -1.56 13.97
CA THR A 1 -3.86 -1.23 12.54
C THR A 1 -2.59 -1.59 11.84
N PHE A 2 -2.66 -2.32 10.73
CA PHE A 2 -1.49 -2.58 9.88
C PHE A 2 -1.56 -1.71 8.64
N GLU A 3 -0.42 -1.20 8.20
CA GLU A 3 -0.28 -0.57 6.89
C GLU A 3 0.36 -1.58 5.93
N TYR A 4 -0.22 -1.72 4.75
CA TYR A 4 0.26 -2.63 3.72
C TYR A 4 0.44 -1.85 2.42
N VAL A 5 1.69 -1.61 2.05
CA VAL A 5 2.02 -0.95 0.78
C VAL A 5 1.96 -1.99 -0.34
N LEU A 6 1.07 -1.75 -1.31
CA LEU A 6 0.94 -2.59 -2.48
C LEU A 6 1.95 -2.14 -3.56
N LEU A 7 2.80 -3.08 -3.95
CA LEU A 7 3.86 -2.96 -4.93
C LEU A 7 3.52 -3.88 -6.11
N LYS A 8 3.42 -3.30 -7.31
CA LYS A 8 3.02 -4.01 -8.51
C LYS A 8 3.88 -5.25 -8.76
N ASN A 9 3.23 -6.38 -8.99
CA ASN A 9 3.84 -7.69 -9.27
C ASN A 9 4.81 -8.20 -8.18
N THR A 10 4.83 -7.59 -6.99
CA THR A 10 5.72 -7.97 -5.89
C THR A 10 4.93 -8.54 -4.73
N ASN A 11 3.90 -7.82 -4.27
CA ASN A 11 3.10 -8.22 -3.11
C ASN A 11 1.59 -7.93 -3.28
N ASP A 12 1.14 -7.70 -4.50
CA ASP A 12 -0.24 -7.24 -4.84
C ASP A 12 -1.12 -8.34 -5.46
N SER A 13 -0.63 -9.57 -5.54
CA SER A 13 -1.39 -10.71 -6.08
C SER A 13 -2.54 -11.14 -5.14
N ALA A 14 -3.53 -11.83 -5.71
CA ALA A 14 -4.62 -12.44 -4.97
C ALA A 14 -4.15 -13.50 -3.96
N GLN A 15 -3.01 -14.16 -4.23
CA GLN A 15 -2.41 -15.11 -3.31
C GLN A 15 -1.90 -14.40 -2.05
N HIS A 16 -1.17 -13.29 -2.21
CA HIS A 16 -0.68 -12.51 -1.07
C HIS A 16 -1.81 -11.96 -0.19
N ALA A 17 -2.96 -11.62 -0.78
CA ALA A 17 -4.14 -11.22 0.00
C ALA A 17 -4.67 -12.35 0.89
N ARG A 18 -4.70 -13.58 0.38
CA ARG A 18 -5.11 -14.77 1.15
C ARG A 18 -4.11 -15.10 2.26
N GLU A 19 -2.82 -15.06 1.95
CA GLU A 19 -1.75 -15.26 2.93
C GLU A 19 -1.76 -14.19 4.02
N LEU A 20 -2.04 -12.93 3.67
CA LEU A 20 -2.19 -11.86 4.66
C LEU A 20 -3.40 -12.09 5.56
N ALA A 21 -4.54 -12.50 5.01
CA ALA A 21 -5.73 -12.81 5.79
C ALA A 21 -5.49 -13.97 6.78
N GLU A 22 -4.75 -14.98 6.34
CA GLU A 22 -4.29 -16.09 7.15
C GLU A 22 -3.39 -15.61 8.30
N LEU A 23 -2.38 -14.80 7.98
CA LEU A 23 -1.38 -14.31 8.93
C LEU A 23 -1.99 -13.49 10.07
N VAL A 24 -3.04 -12.71 9.77
CA VAL A 24 -3.71 -11.85 10.76
C VAL A 24 -4.90 -12.52 11.44
N ARG A 25 -5.16 -13.80 11.16
CA ARG A 25 -6.29 -14.52 11.74
C ARG A 25 -6.21 -14.54 13.26
N GLY A 26 -7.36 -14.28 13.90
CA GLY A 26 -7.47 -14.18 15.36
C GLY A 26 -6.99 -12.84 15.94
N ILE A 27 -6.36 -11.98 15.13
CA ILE A 27 -5.97 -10.64 15.56
C ILE A 27 -7.09 -9.67 15.21
N LYS A 28 -7.60 -8.93 16.21
CA LYS A 28 -8.55 -7.84 15.97
C LYS A 28 -7.84 -6.65 15.32
N ALA A 29 -7.66 -6.72 14.01
CA ALA A 29 -6.93 -5.75 13.23
C ALA A 29 -7.77 -5.15 12.10
N LYS A 30 -7.35 -3.96 11.67
CA LYS A 30 -7.74 -3.33 10.41
C LYS A 30 -6.50 -3.14 9.55
N ILE A 31 -6.63 -3.37 8.25
CA ILE A 31 -5.58 -3.22 7.24
C ILE A 31 -5.85 -1.95 6.44
N ASN A 32 -4.86 -1.07 6.37
CA ASN A 32 -4.86 0.08 5.47
C ASN A 32 -4.00 -0.26 4.26
N LEU A 33 -4.63 -0.46 3.10
CA LEU A 33 -3.98 -0.68 1.83
C LEU A 33 -3.51 0.66 1.26
N ILE A 34 -2.23 0.75 0.92
CA ILE A 34 -1.62 1.93 0.34
C ILE A 34 -1.05 1.52 -1.02
N ALA A 35 -1.69 1.92 -2.11
CA ALA A 35 -1.06 1.80 -3.42
C ALA A 35 0.20 2.69 -3.43
N LEU A 36 1.34 2.12 -3.83
CA LEU A 36 2.63 2.83 -3.84
C LEU A 36 2.50 4.22 -4.47
N ASN A 37 3.05 5.23 -3.81
CA ASN A 37 3.23 6.54 -4.44
C ASN A 37 4.57 6.51 -5.20
N PRO A 38 4.57 6.76 -6.52
CA PRO A 38 5.81 6.78 -7.28
C PRO A 38 6.69 7.96 -6.84
N GLY A 39 8.00 7.82 -7.03
CA GLY A 39 8.96 8.88 -6.71
C GLY A 39 10.34 8.61 -7.31
N PRO A 40 11.20 9.64 -7.42
CA PRO A 40 12.55 9.49 -7.95
C PRO A 40 13.34 8.45 -7.14
N GLY A 41 13.96 7.48 -7.83
CA GLY A 41 14.78 6.44 -7.21
C GLY A 41 14.01 5.26 -6.59
N VAL A 42 12.68 5.23 -6.68
CA VAL A 42 11.88 4.07 -6.27
C VAL A 42 11.82 3.06 -7.41
N ALA A 43 12.37 1.86 -7.20
CA ALA A 43 12.42 0.79 -8.21
C ALA A 43 11.08 0.06 -8.42
N PHE A 44 10.11 0.27 -7.52
CA PHE A 44 8.80 -0.37 -7.56
C PHE A 44 7.77 0.47 -8.30
N GLN A 45 6.71 -0.19 -8.77
CA GLN A 45 5.61 0.45 -9.49
C GLN A 45 4.31 0.39 -8.70
N THR A 46 3.44 1.37 -8.94
CA THR A 46 2.08 1.40 -8.41
C THR A 46 1.22 0.32 -9.11
N PRO A 47 0.50 -0.53 -8.36
CA PRO A 47 -0.46 -1.47 -8.95
C PRO A 47 -1.65 -0.75 -9.60
N SER A 48 -2.43 -1.46 -10.42
CA SER A 48 -3.68 -0.90 -10.96
C SER A 48 -4.75 -0.79 -9.87
N ASP A 49 -5.69 0.14 -10.06
CA ASP A 49 -6.83 0.28 -9.13
C ASP A 49 -7.65 -1.01 -9.03
N GLU A 50 -7.79 -1.75 -10.14
CA GLU A 50 -8.46 -3.06 -10.16
C GLU A 50 -7.75 -4.07 -9.25
N THR A 51 -6.42 -4.15 -9.31
CA THR A 51 -5.63 -5.03 -8.45
C THR A 51 -5.81 -4.67 -6.98
N VAL A 52 -5.75 -3.37 -6.65
CA VAL A 52 -5.95 -2.88 -5.27
C VAL A 52 -7.36 -3.21 -4.76
N LEU A 53 -8.39 -3.00 -5.59
CA LEU A 53 -9.77 -3.32 -5.25
C LEU A 53 -9.98 -4.84 -5.09
N ASN A 54 -9.38 -5.65 -5.94
CA ASN A 54 -9.46 -7.10 -5.83
C ASN A 54 -8.78 -7.61 -4.55
N PHE A 55 -7.60 -7.08 -4.21
CA PHE A 55 -6.90 -7.38 -2.96
C PHE A 55 -7.76 -7.03 -1.74
N GLN A 56 -8.38 -5.84 -1.74
CA GLN A 56 -9.31 -5.42 -0.70
C GLN A 56 -10.50 -6.37 -0.57
N LYS A 57 -11.14 -6.73 -1.70
CA LYS A 57 -12.28 -7.65 -1.72
C LYS A 57 -11.95 -9.01 -1.10
N ILE A 58 -10.77 -9.54 -1.38
CA ILE A 58 -10.32 -10.83 -0.80
C ILE A 58 -10.17 -10.72 0.71
N LEU A 59 -9.53 -9.66 1.22
CA LEU A 59 -9.40 -9.45 2.67
C LEU A 59 -10.76 -9.31 3.35
N MET A 60 -11.65 -8.48 2.78
CA MET A 60 -12.99 -8.28 3.31
C MET A 60 -13.82 -9.57 3.27
N GLY A 61 -13.72 -10.36 2.20
CA GLY A 61 -14.36 -11.68 2.08
C GLY A 61 -13.87 -12.69 3.11
N ALA A 62 -12.64 -12.54 3.61
CA ALA A 62 -12.08 -13.34 4.69
C ALA A 62 -12.38 -12.78 6.10
N GLY A 63 -13.22 -11.75 6.22
CA GLY A 63 -13.58 -11.13 7.49
C GLY A 63 -12.56 -10.11 8.03
N VAL A 64 -11.54 -9.75 7.25
CA VAL A 64 -10.53 -8.76 7.63
C VAL A 64 -11.00 -7.37 7.20
N GLN A 65 -11.09 -6.43 8.14
CA GLN A 65 -11.43 -5.04 7.82
C GLN A 65 -10.28 -4.40 7.01
N ALA A 66 -10.54 -4.06 5.76
CA ALA A 66 -9.55 -3.49 4.85
C ALA A 66 -10.04 -2.18 4.20
N PHE A 67 -9.20 -1.14 4.25
CA PHE A 67 -9.51 0.19 3.72
C PHE A 67 -8.42 0.64 2.75
N ILE A 68 -8.82 1.19 1.61
CA ILE A 68 -7.87 1.79 0.66
C ILE A 68 -7.62 3.24 1.08
N ARG A 69 -6.35 3.56 1.35
CA ARG A 69 -5.94 4.92 1.71
C ARG A 69 -5.90 5.79 0.45
N ARG A 70 -6.79 6.78 0.38
CA ARG A 70 -6.72 7.80 -0.68
C ARG A 70 -5.45 8.65 -0.52
N PRO A 71 -4.65 8.85 -1.58
CA PRO A 71 -3.48 9.71 -1.52
C PRO A 71 -3.90 11.14 -1.18
N ARG A 72 -3.12 11.82 -0.33
CA ARG A 72 -3.21 13.27 -0.11
C ARG A 72 -1.84 13.87 -0.47
N GLY A 73 -1.81 14.95 -1.24
CA GLY A 73 -0.57 15.66 -1.58
C GLY A 73 0.36 14.95 -2.57
N ARG A 74 -0.16 14.05 -3.43
CA ARG A 74 0.63 13.36 -4.46
C ARG A 74 1.13 14.32 -5.56
N ASP A 75 0.33 15.35 -5.81
CA ASP A 75 0.58 16.51 -6.66
C ASP A 75 1.72 17.42 -6.17
N ILE A 76 2.01 17.39 -4.87
CA ILE A 76 3.07 18.21 -4.23
C ILE A 76 4.20 17.38 -3.64
N TYR A 77 4.34 16.11 -4.02
CA TYR A 77 5.35 15.18 -3.50
C TYR A 77 5.35 15.03 -1.96
N ALA A 78 4.21 15.22 -1.31
CA ALA A 78 4.06 15.12 0.15
C ALA A 78 3.38 13.83 0.60
N ALA A 79 3.13 12.87 -0.30
CA ALA A 79 2.52 11.61 0.07
C ALA A 79 3.50 10.73 0.87
N CYS A 80 2.99 9.78 1.65
CA CYS A 80 3.82 8.85 2.43
C CYS A 80 4.88 8.18 1.54
N GLY A 81 6.15 8.26 1.95
CA GLY A 81 7.31 7.78 1.19
C GLY A 81 7.99 8.80 0.27
N GLN A 82 7.39 9.99 0.06
CA GLN A 82 7.94 11.03 -0.82
C GLN A 82 8.71 12.13 -0.08
N LEU A 83 8.66 12.17 1.25
CA LEU A 83 9.39 13.16 2.07
C LEU A 83 10.90 12.91 1.95
N LYS A 84 11.58 13.71 1.14
CA LYS A 84 13.03 13.77 1.02
C LYS A 84 13.52 15.11 1.58
N ARG A 85 14.63 15.09 2.35
CA ARG A 85 15.30 16.31 2.80
C ARG A 85 16.04 16.92 1.60
N THR A 86 15.51 18.00 1.01
CA THR A 86 16.24 18.86 0.07
C THR A 86 17.18 19.77 0.88
N VAL A 87 18.31 19.21 1.33
CA VAL A 87 19.49 20.04 1.62
C VAL A 87 20.50 19.70 0.56
N GLU A 88 20.66 20.60 -0.41
CA GLU A 88 21.94 20.72 -1.09
C GLU A 88 22.96 21.08 -0.01
N MET A 89 24.02 20.28 0.11
CA MET A 89 25.21 20.71 0.83
C MET A 89 25.73 21.93 0.06
N ALA A 90 25.63 23.12 0.66
CA ALA A 90 26.36 24.27 0.17
C ALA A 90 27.84 23.91 0.15
N THR A 91 28.41 23.82 -1.05
CA THR A 91 29.85 23.72 -1.27
C THR A 91 30.57 24.97 -0.78
#